data_AF-A0A9N9EBT9-F1
#
_entry.id   AF-A0A9N9EBT9-F1
#
_cell.length_a   1.000
_cell.length_b   1.000
_cell.length_c   1.000
_cell.angle_alpha   90.00
_cell.angle_beta   90.00
_cell.angle_gamma   90.00
#
_symmetry.space_group_name_H-M   'P 1'
#
loop_
_entity.id
_entity.type
_entity.pdbx_description
1 polymer ?
#
loop_
_entity_poly.entity_id
_entity_poly.type
_entity_poly.pdbx_seq_one_letter_code
_entity_poly.pdbx_strand_id
1 'polypeptide(L)'
;MPSPEILPLDELSDSELLEDFIPQQRVTINNKSALKKICNEIKIDVPWIETQVITSSEPASIKDINNDIERELALFVQLDPFVTLEGAIEGRKNVLASGVPFSRPDDYFAEMVKSDVHMSRIRQKLVDEEQSIKASEEARRQRELKKFERKGIEDTAIDDDFDIALEQAAADDRPKKRQNTGKNTKRISKNARYGFGGKKRHSKSNTATSSADISQFDSKKSKGFGRRASTANQKRKSTKKRPGKARRKSTRNKK
;
A
#
# COMPACT_ATOMS: atom_id res chain seq x y z
N MET A 1 11.88 -43.62 -52.25
CA MET A 1 12.61 -42.96 -51.15
C MET A 1 11.81 -41.73 -50.76
N PRO A 2 11.41 -41.57 -49.49
CA PRO A 2 10.81 -40.33 -49.02
C PRO A 2 11.85 -39.21 -49.16
N SER A 3 11.45 -38.09 -49.76
CA SER A 3 12.30 -36.90 -49.89
C SER A 3 12.67 -36.38 -48.50
N PRO A 4 13.92 -35.95 -48.26
CA PRO A 4 14.33 -35.46 -46.95
C PRO A 4 13.50 -34.24 -46.56
N GLU A 5 12.99 -34.23 -45.33
CA GLU A 5 12.26 -33.10 -44.76
C GLU A 5 13.23 -31.91 -44.61
N ILE A 6 12.80 -30.72 -45.05
CA ILE A 6 13.63 -29.52 -45.06
C ILE A 6 13.27 -28.70 -43.81
N LEU A 7 14.16 -28.68 -42.81
CA LEU A 7 14.01 -27.88 -41.60
C LEU A 7 14.83 -26.57 -41.69
N PRO A 8 14.25 -25.41 -41.32
CA PRO A 8 14.95 -24.13 -41.33
C PRO A 8 16.00 -24.08 -40.21
N LEU A 9 17.18 -23.51 -40.51
CA LEU A 9 18.34 -23.48 -39.60
C LEU A 9 18.07 -22.78 -38.26
N ASP A 10 17.13 -21.82 -38.24
CA ASP A 10 16.77 -21.06 -37.03
C ASP A 10 15.90 -21.87 -36.03
N GLU A 11 15.37 -23.03 -36.44
CA GLU A 11 14.56 -23.92 -35.59
C GLU A 11 15.37 -25.11 -35.04
N LEU A 12 16.60 -25.31 -35.51
CA LEU A 12 17.47 -26.40 -35.06
C LEU A 12 18.21 -25.98 -33.79
N SER A 13 17.92 -26.67 -32.68
CA SER A 13 18.76 -26.60 -31.48
C SER A 13 20.07 -27.36 -31.71
N ASP A 14 21.19 -26.87 -31.15
CA ASP A 14 22.54 -27.44 -31.32
C ASP A 14 22.66 -28.95 -31.00
N SER A 15 21.66 -29.52 -30.32
CA SER A 15 21.54 -30.93 -29.94
C SER A 15 20.92 -31.87 -30.99
N GLU A 16 20.36 -31.37 -32.09
CA GLU A 16 19.59 -32.17 -33.07
C GLU A 16 20.23 -32.24 -34.47
N LEU A 17 21.55 -32.00 -34.58
CA LEU A 17 22.32 -32.19 -35.81
C LEU A 17 22.57 -33.69 -36.10
N LEU A 18 21.50 -34.42 -36.44
CA LEU A 18 21.61 -35.75 -37.07
C LEU A 18 22.24 -35.61 -38.45
N GLU A 19 23.14 -36.54 -38.78
CA GLU A 19 24.13 -36.51 -39.89
C GLU A 19 23.55 -36.35 -41.32
N ASP A 20 22.22 -36.34 -41.49
CA ASP A 20 21.54 -36.33 -42.80
C ASP A 20 20.81 -35.00 -43.14
N PHE A 21 20.81 -33.98 -42.27
CA PHE A 21 20.19 -32.69 -42.57
C PHE A 21 21.18 -31.68 -43.18
N ILE A 22 20.88 -31.19 -44.39
CA ILE A 22 21.63 -30.07 -45.00
C ILE A 22 21.01 -28.76 -44.50
N PRO A 23 21.69 -27.99 -43.64
CA PRO A 23 21.16 -26.71 -43.18
C PRO A 23 21.08 -25.72 -44.34
N GLN A 24 19.87 -25.26 -44.68
CA GLN A 24 19.67 -24.17 -45.65
C GLN A 24 19.24 -22.90 -44.91
N GLN A 25 20.11 -21.88 -44.90
CA GLN A 25 19.74 -20.55 -44.45
C GLN A 25 18.79 -19.93 -45.47
N ARG A 26 17.57 -19.55 -45.04
CA ARG A 26 16.64 -18.82 -45.91
C ARG A 26 17.26 -17.45 -46.23
N VAL A 27 17.58 -17.21 -47.50
CA VAL A 27 18.10 -15.91 -47.94
C VAL A 27 16.98 -14.88 -47.79
N THR A 28 17.12 -13.97 -46.83
CA THR A 28 16.18 -12.86 -46.63
C THR A 28 16.43 -11.78 -47.68
N ILE A 29 15.76 -11.88 -48.83
CA ILE A 29 15.82 -10.88 -49.89
C ILE A 29 14.77 -9.79 -49.63
N ASN A 30 15.21 -8.53 -49.48
CA ASN A 30 14.31 -7.38 -49.36
C ASN A 30 13.63 -7.06 -50.70
N ASN A 31 12.52 -7.73 -50.98
CA ASN A 31 11.72 -7.50 -52.19
C ASN A 31 10.81 -6.26 -52.03
N LYS A 32 11.41 -5.08 -52.24
CA LYS A 32 10.71 -3.78 -52.18
C LYS A 32 9.53 -3.66 -53.14
N SER A 33 9.57 -4.37 -54.28
CA SER A 33 8.50 -4.30 -55.30
C SER A 33 7.23 -4.99 -54.86
N ALA A 34 7.36 -6.16 -54.22
CA ALA A 34 6.24 -6.91 -53.66
C ALA A 34 5.62 -6.16 -52.47
N LEU A 35 6.44 -5.58 -51.59
CA LEU A 35 5.96 -4.82 -50.43
C LEU A 35 5.09 -3.62 -50.85
N LYS A 36 5.49 -2.90 -51.90
CA LYS A 36 4.68 -1.77 -52.43
C LYS A 36 3.35 -2.23 -53.03
N LYS A 37 3.34 -3.38 -53.73
CA LYS A 37 2.10 -3.95 -54.28
C LYS A 37 1.12 -4.30 -53.18
N ILE A 38 1.58 -5.05 -52.17
CA ILE A 38 0.76 -5.46 -51.03
C ILE A 38 0.27 -4.23 -50.24
N CYS A 39 1.13 -3.22 -50.04
CA CYS A 39 0.73 -1.98 -49.38
C CYS A 39 -0.43 -1.29 -50.13
N ASN A 40 -0.35 -1.21 -51.46
CA ASN A 40 -1.41 -0.63 -52.27
C ASN A 40 -2.69 -1.48 -52.29
N GLU A 41 -2.57 -2.81 -52.22
CA GLU A 41 -3.72 -3.72 -52.13
C GLU A 41 -4.46 -3.59 -50.79
N ILE A 42 -3.73 -3.34 -49.70
CA ILE A 42 -4.30 -3.18 -48.34
C ILE A 42 -4.79 -1.74 -48.10
N LYS A 43 -4.22 -0.75 -48.77
CA LYS A 43 -4.53 0.67 -48.53
C LYS A 43 -6.01 0.97 -48.84
N ILE A 44 -6.71 1.46 -47.83
CA ILE A 44 -8.10 1.92 -47.93
C ILE A 44 -8.12 3.45 -47.97
N ASP A 45 -8.93 4.04 -48.85
CA ASP A 45 -9.15 5.48 -48.94
C ASP A 45 -10.44 5.84 -48.18
N VAL A 46 -10.29 6.42 -47.00
CA VAL A 46 -11.39 6.82 -46.11
C VAL A 46 -11.10 8.19 -45.50
N PRO A 47 -12.14 8.96 -45.12
CA PRO A 47 -11.96 10.21 -44.39
C PRO A 47 -11.12 10.01 -43.12
N TRP A 48 -10.35 11.03 -42.75
CA TRP A 48 -9.43 10.95 -41.61
C TRP A 48 -10.10 10.52 -40.30
N ILE A 49 -11.39 10.84 -40.09
CA ILE A 49 -12.12 10.47 -38.87
C ILE A 49 -12.26 8.96 -38.66
N GLU A 50 -12.17 8.17 -39.72
CA GLU A 50 -12.22 6.69 -39.66
C GLU A 50 -10.85 6.09 -39.34
N THR A 51 -9.76 6.76 -39.74
CA THR A 51 -8.40 6.28 -39.46
C THR A 51 -7.91 6.80 -38.12
N GLN A 52 -8.18 8.06 -37.78
CA GLN A 52 -7.72 8.78 -36.59
C GLN A 52 -6.19 8.65 -36.39
N VAL A 53 -5.47 8.42 -37.49
CA VAL A 53 -4.01 8.23 -37.48
C VAL A 53 -3.35 9.59 -37.65
N ILE A 54 -2.37 9.86 -36.80
CA ILE A 54 -1.47 11.00 -36.89
C ILE A 54 -0.05 10.46 -36.95
N THR A 55 0.71 10.93 -37.92
CA THR A 55 2.09 10.51 -38.14
C THR A 55 3.00 11.71 -38.01
N SER A 56 4.12 11.55 -37.30
CA SER A 56 5.19 12.56 -37.31
C SER A 56 5.85 12.61 -38.68
N SER A 57 6.24 13.83 -39.09
CA SER A 57 7.06 14.04 -40.27
C SER A 57 8.56 13.84 -40.00
N GLU A 58 9.00 13.95 -38.75
CA GLU A 58 10.41 13.89 -38.37
C GLU A 58 10.76 12.55 -37.67
N PRO A 59 11.97 12.00 -37.89
CA PRO A 59 12.39 10.76 -37.28
C PRO A 59 12.88 10.97 -35.83
N ALA A 60 12.36 10.10 -34.96
CA ALA A 60 12.80 9.86 -33.59
C ALA A 60 14.34 9.86 -33.39
N SER A 61 14.88 10.86 -32.69
CA SER A 61 16.31 10.92 -32.33
C SER A 61 16.52 10.87 -30.83
N ILE A 62 16.93 9.71 -30.31
CA ILE A 62 17.27 9.50 -28.90
C ILE A 62 18.80 9.45 -28.78
N LYS A 63 19.38 10.29 -27.92
CA LYS A 63 20.85 10.39 -27.75
C LYS A 63 21.45 9.14 -27.11
N ASP A 64 20.84 8.64 -26.04
CA ASP A 64 21.25 7.42 -25.35
C ASP A 64 20.07 6.46 -25.18
N ILE A 65 20.20 5.27 -25.76
CA ILE A 65 19.14 4.24 -25.79
C ILE A 65 18.97 3.57 -24.42
N ASN A 66 20.04 3.54 -23.62
CA ASN A 66 20.06 2.84 -22.33
C ASN A 66 19.53 3.71 -21.19
N ASN A 67 19.44 5.02 -21.38
CA ASN A 67 18.89 5.91 -20.38
C ASN A 67 17.35 5.92 -20.47
N ASP A 68 16.72 5.16 -19.57
CA ASP A 68 15.26 5.02 -19.53
C ASP A 68 14.55 6.35 -19.27
N ILE A 69 15.08 7.22 -18.40
CA ILE A 69 14.42 8.48 -18.06
C ILE A 69 14.39 9.42 -19.27
N GLU A 70 15.52 9.56 -19.97
CA GLU A 70 15.60 10.38 -21.17
C GLU A 70 14.79 9.79 -22.32
N ARG A 71 14.73 8.45 -22.42
CA ARG A 71 13.89 7.76 -23.40
C ARG A 71 12.40 7.95 -23.12
N GLU A 72 11.97 7.84 -21.87
CA GLU A 72 10.56 8.06 -21.48
C GLU A 72 10.18 9.53 -21.60
N LEU A 73 11.06 10.45 -21.21
CA LEU A 73 10.87 11.88 -21.50
C LEU A 73 10.89 12.14 -23.00
N ALA A 74 11.64 11.38 -23.80
CA ALA A 74 11.50 11.47 -25.24
C ALA A 74 10.12 10.98 -25.68
N LEU A 75 9.70 9.78 -25.33
CA LEU A 75 8.35 9.28 -25.62
C LEU A 75 7.22 10.22 -25.17
N PHE A 76 7.42 10.92 -24.05
CA PHE A 76 6.44 11.84 -23.47
C PHE A 76 6.55 13.30 -23.99
N VAL A 77 7.76 13.78 -24.28
CA VAL A 77 8.12 15.19 -24.59
C VAL A 77 8.92 15.36 -25.89
N GLN A 78 9.84 14.44 -26.20
CA GLN A 78 10.99 14.66 -27.11
C GLN A 78 11.12 13.70 -28.31
N LEU A 79 10.25 12.70 -28.46
CA LEU A 79 9.99 12.00 -29.72
C LEU A 79 9.10 12.91 -30.56
N ASP A 80 9.69 14.07 -30.86
CA ASP A 80 9.20 15.25 -31.54
C ASP A 80 7.90 15.81 -30.93
N PRO A 81 7.68 17.14 -30.95
CA PRO A 81 6.48 17.71 -30.31
C PRO A 81 5.18 17.02 -30.76
N PHE A 82 5.18 16.36 -31.94
CA PHE A 82 4.07 15.84 -32.74
C PHE A 82 3.36 14.55 -32.28
N VAL A 83 3.97 13.64 -31.51
CA VAL A 83 3.45 12.25 -31.50
C VAL A 83 2.36 12.01 -30.45
N THR A 84 2.59 12.40 -29.19
CA THR A 84 1.63 12.11 -28.11
C THR A 84 0.84 13.35 -27.74
N LEU A 85 1.52 14.40 -27.28
CA LEU A 85 0.86 15.64 -26.85
C LEU A 85 0.38 16.48 -28.04
N GLU A 86 1.24 16.84 -29.00
CA GLU A 86 0.78 17.57 -30.18
C GLU A 86 -0.11 16.69 -31.05
N GLY A 87 0.16 15.39 -31.15
CA GLY A 87 -0.73 14.45 -31.82
C GLY A 87 -2.12 14.46 -31.19
N ALA A 88 -2.21 14.49 -29.86
CA ALA A 88 -3.49 14.68 -29.18
C ALA A 88 -4.11 16.07 -29.45
N ILE A 89 -3.30 17.13 -29.53
CA ILE A 89 -3.77 18.50 -29.85
C ILE A 89 -4.32 18.57 -31.28
N GLU A 90 -3.59 18.04 -32.26
CA GLU A 90 -4.00 17.98 -33.65
C GLU A 90 -5.20 17.07 -33.86
N GLY A 91 -5.18 15.89 -33.24
CA GLY A 91 -6.29 14.96 -33.25
C GLY A 91 -7.55 15.62 -32.70
N ARG A 92 -7.43 16.37 -31.59
CA ARG A 92 -8.53 17.16 -31.06
C ARG A 92 -9.03 18.21 -32.06
N LYS A 93 -8.15 18.94 -32.74
CA LYS A 93 -8.54 19.92 -33.77
C LYS A 93 -9.31 19.25 -34.91
N ASN A 94 -8.80 18.14 -35.43
CA ASN A 94 -9.37 17.43 -36.56
C ASN A 94 -10.72 16.77 -36.21
N VAL A 95 -10.86 16.21 -34.99
CA VAL A 95 -12.12 15.65 -34.49
C VAL A 95 -13.19 16.74 -34.32
N LEU A 96 -12.82 17.88 -33.73
CA LEU A 96 -13.73 19.01 -33.58
C LEU A 96 -14.13 19.62 -34.93
N ALA A 97 -13.21 19.68 -35.89
CA ALA A 97 -13.49 20.12 -37.27
C ALA A 97 -14.49 19.18 -37.98
N SER A 98 -14.50 17.90 -37.61
CA SER A 98 -15.47 16.92 -38.11
C SER A 98 -16.83 16.98 -37.40
N GLY A 99 -16.98 17.86 -36.40
CA GLY A 99 -18.23 18.06 -35.65
C GLY A 99 -18.52 16.99 -34.59
N VAL A 100 -17.55 16.16 -34.24
CA VAL A 100 -17.69 15.07 -33.26
C VAL A 100 -17.24 15.54 -31.86
N PRO A 101 -17.98 15.23 -30.78
CA PRO A 101 -17.55 15.57 -29.43
C PRO A 101 -16.29 14.77 -29.03
N PHE A 102 -15.26 15.47 -28.58
CA PHE A 102 -13.98 14.85 -28.20
C PHE A 102 -13.89 14.48 -26.72
N SER A 103 -14.33 15.38 -25.83
CA SER A 103 -14.18 15.20 -24.38
C SER A 103 -15.27 14.28 -23.82
N ARG A 104 -14.86 13.33 -22.98
CA ARG A 104 -15.78 12.48 -22.22
C ARG A 104 -16.61 13.37 -21.26
N PRO A 105 -17.95 13.32 -21.31
CA PRO A 105 -18.79 13.97 -20.31
C PRO A 105 -18.63 13.33 -18.92
N ASP A 106 -18.65 14.15 -17.87
CA ASP A 106 -18.54 13.68 -16.48
C ASP A 106 -19.69 12.74 -16.07
N ASP A 107 -20.88 12.95 -16.64
CA ASP A 107 -22.10 12.18 -16.36
C ASP A 107 -22.26 10.93 -17.26
N TYR A 108 -21.23 10.58 -18.03
CA TYR A 108 -21.24 9.37 -18.87
C TYR A 108 -20.49 8.22 -18.19
N PHE A 109 -21.26 7.35 -17.52
CA PHE A 109 -20.77 6.16 -16.82
C PHE A 109 -20.79 4.93 -17.75
N ALA A 110 -19.68 4.69 -18.43
CA ALA A 110 -19.42 3.47 -19.19
C ALA A 110 -18.29 2.65 -18.55
N GLU A 111 -18.14 1.40 -18.95
CA GLU A 111 -17.04 0.56 -18.49
C GLU A 111 -15.69 1.17 -18.89
N MET A 112 -14.82 1.38 -17.90
CA MET A 112 -13.46 1.87 -18.09
C MET A 112 -12.48 0.70 -18.14
N VAL A 113 -11.36 0.86 -18.85
CA VAL A 113 -10.29 -0.15 -18.97
C VAL A 113 -9.83 -0.69 -17.60
N LYS A 114 -9.85 0.16 -16.58
CA LYS A 114 -9.53 -0.20 -15.19
C LYS A 114 -10.76 0.02 -14.31
N SER A 115 -11.05 -0.95 -13.45
CA SER A 115 -12.17 -0.84 -12.50
C SER A 115 -11.93 0.24 -11.43
N ASP A 116 -13.02 0.81 -10.93
CA ASP A 116 -12.96 1.83 -9.87
C ASP A 116 -12.30 1.31 -8.59
N VAL A 117 -12.48 0.03 -8.27
CA VAL A 117 -11.82 -0.62 -7.14
C VAL A 117 -10.30 -0.61 -7.32
N HIS A 118 -9.81 -0.88 -8.54
CA HIS A 118 -8.39 -0.80 -8.83
C HIS A 118 -7.88 0.65 -8.73
N MET A 119 -8.61 1.62 -9.28
CA MET A 119 -8.24 3.04 -9.22
C MET A 119 -8.31 3.61 -7.79
N SER A 120 -9.19 3.11 -6.94
CA SER A 120 -9.25 3.47 -5.52
C SER A 120 -8.00 3.03 -4.78
N ARG A 121 -7.45 1.84 -5.09
CA ARG A 121 -6.19 1.36 -4.48
C ARG A 121 -5.00 2.19 -4.93
N ILE A 122 -4.94 2.58 -6.20
CA ILE A 122 -3.87 3.46 -6.71
C ILE A 122 -3.96 4.83 -6.02
N ARG A 123 -5.14 5.44 -5.98
CA ARG A 123 -5.36 6.71 -5.29
C ARG A 123 -4.96 6.66 -3.81
N GLN A 124 -5.32 5.57 -3.13
CA GLN A 124 -4.92 5.37 -1.74
C GLN A 124 -3.39 5.32 -1.58
N LYS A 125 -2.67 4.60 -2.45
CA LYS A 125 -1.20 4.56 -2.41
C LYS A 125 -0.56 5.93 -2.60
N LEU A 126 -1.07 6.74 -3.54
CA LEU A 126 -0.56 8.10 -3.76
C LEU A 126 -0.77 8.99 -2.52
N VAL A 127 -1.94 8.91 -1.90
CA VAL A 127 -2.23 9.65 -0.66
C VAL A 127 -1.33 9.19 0.49
N ASP A 128 -1.11 7.88 0.63
CA ASP A 128 -0.22 7.33 1.66
C ASP A 128 1.25 7.76 1.45
N GLU A 129 1.72 7.80 0.19
CA GLU A 129 3.06 8.30 -0.17
C GLU A 129 3.21 9.79 0.16
N GLU A 130 2.24 10.62 -0.23
CA GLU A 130 2.24 12.05 0.12
C GLU A 130 2.23 12.28 1.64
N GLN A 131 1.42 11.51 2.38
CA GLN A 131 1.36 11.60 3.83
C GLN A 131 2.68 11.17 4.48
N SER A 132 3.34 10.14 3.94
CA SER A 132 4.66 9.69 4.39
C SER A 132 5.73 10.77 4.19
N ILE A 133 5.74 11.41 3.02
CA ILE A 133 6.66 12.51 2.71
C ILE A 133 6.41 13.68 3.67
N LYS A 134 5.16 14.13 3.81
CA LYS A 134 4.79 15.23 4.73
C LYS A 134 5.17 14.93 6.17
N ALA A 135 4.88 13.72 6.66
CA ALA A 135 5.25 13.30 8.00
C ALA A 135 6.78 13.29 8.20
N SER A 136 7.55 12.88 7.18
CA SER A 136 9.01 12.90 7.24
C SER A 136 9.58 14.33 7.27
N GLU A 137 8.99 15.25 6.50
CA GLU A 137 9.36 16.67 6.50
C GLU A 137 9.02 17.35 7.82
N GLU A 138 7.83 17.09 8.37
CA GLU A 138 7.42 17.58 9.68
C GLU A 138 8.31 17.02 10.80
N ALA A 139 8.65 15.74 10.75
CA ALA A 139 9.57 15.14 11.70
C ALA A 139 10.98 15.76 11.60
N ARG A 140 11.45 16.09 10.39
CA ARG A 140 12.71 16.81 10.18
C ARG A 140 12.64 18.22 10.77
N ARG A 141 11.59 19.00 10.47
CA ARG A 141 11.37 20.34 11.05
C ARG A 141 11.33 20.30 12.57
N GLN A 142 10.61 19.35 13.18
CA GLN A 142 10.55 19.19 14.63
C GLN A 142 11.90 18.85 15.26
N ARG A 143 12.76 18.08 14.57
CA ARG A 143 14.14 17.81 15.03
C ARG A 143 15.02 19.05 14.95
N GLU A 144 14.87 19.84 13.90
CA GLU A 144 15.61 21.10 13.72
C GLU A 144 15.21 22.11 14.81
N LEU A 145 13.91 22.31 15.06
CA LEU A 145 13.41 23.16 16.14
C LEU A 145 13.97 22.77 17.52
N LYS A 146 13.89 21.48 17.89
CA LYS A 146 14.45 20.98 19.16
C LYS A 146 15.96 21.17 19.27
N LYS A 147 16.69 21.15 18.15
CA LYS A 147 18.13 21.40 18.11
C LYS A 147 18.42 22.89 18.34
N PHE A 148 17.62 23.79 17.79
CA PHE A 148 17.71 25.22 18.04
C PHE A 148 17.32 25.57 19.49
N GLU A 149 16.25 25.00 20.02
CA GLU A 149 15.86 25.16 21.44
C GLU A 149 16.99 24.74 22.39
N ARG A 150 17.67 23.62 22.12
CA ARG A 150 18.80 23.17 22.94
C ARG A 150 20.01 24.10 22.87
N LYS A 151 20.31 24.65 21.67
CA LYS A 151 21.43 25.59 21.50
C LYS A 151 21.13 26.96 22.10
N GLY A 152 19.91 27.46 21.93
CA GLY A 152 19.48 28.75 22.50
C GLY A 152 19.45 28.78 24.03
N ILE A 153 19.26 27.63 24.69
CA ILE A 153 19.34 27.52 26.16
C ILE A 153 20.80 27.54 26.64
N GLU A 154 21.76 27.05 25.85
CA GLU A 154 23.18 27.04 26.24
C GLU A 154 23.81 28.44 26.19
N ASP A 155 23.34 29.32 25.28
CA ASP A 155 23.85 30.69 25.12
C ASP A 155 23.16 31.73 26.03
N THR A 156 22.02 31.44 26.67
CA THR A 156 21.30 32.39 27.54
C THR A 156 21.20 31.97 29.02
N ALA A 157 21.73 30.81 29.41
CA ALA A 157 21.60 30.28 30.78
C ALA A 157 22.86 30.46 31.64
N ILE A 158 23.74 31.42 31.31
CA ILE A 158 24.97 31.63 32.08
C ILE A 158 24.83 32.67 33.20
N ASP A 159 23.93 33.68 33.17
CA ASP A 159 24.15 34.82 34.10
C ASP A 159 23.06 35.29 35.10
N ASP A 160 21.73 35.08 35.00
CA ASP A 160 20.84 36.03 35.74
C ASP A 160 19.62 35.57 36.58
N ASP A 161 19.39 34.29 36.95
CA ASP A 161 18.10 33.92 37.58
C ASP A 161 18.11 32.95 38.80
N PHE A 162 19.03 33.10 39.77
CA PHE A 162 18.97 32.29 41.01
C PHE A 162 19.17 33.01 42.36
N ASP A 163 18.88 34.32 42.48
CA ASP A 163 19.00 35.04 43.77
C ASP A 163 17.77 35.88 44.20
N ILE A 164 16.56 35.59 43.71
CA ILE A 164 15.32 36.27 44.17
C ILE A 164 14.22 35.24 44.48
N ALA A 165 14.46 34.35 45.46
CA ALA A 165 13.38 33.50 45.99
C ALA A 165 13.60 32.96 47.41
N LEU A 166 14.64 33.38 48.14
CA LEU A 166 14.89 32.89 49.51
C LEU A 166 14.42 33.85 50.62
N GLU A 167 14.11 35.10 50.31
CA GLU A 167 13.79 36.12 51.33
C GLU A 167 12.28 36.27 51.61
N GLN A 168 11.41 35.63 50.83
CA GLN A 168 9.95 35.75 50.96
C GLN A 168 9.26 34.43 51.35
N ALA A 169 9.92 33.62 52.19
CA ALA A 169 9.36 32.38 52.74
C ALA A 169 9.46 32.26 54.27
N ALA A 170 9.67 33.39 54.98
CA ALA A 170 9.65 33.44 56.45
C ALA A 170 8.28 33.86 57.05
N ALA A 171 7.19 33.74 56.28
CA ALA A 171 5.83 33.97 56.78
C ALA A 171 4.86 33.00 56.10
N ASP A 172 4.58 31.87 56.76
CA ASP A 172 3.22 31.33 56.93
C ASP A 172 3.26 29.88 57.44
N ASP A 173 2.96 29.75 58.72
CA ASP A 173 2.79 28.50 59.44
C ASP A 173 1.36 27.95 59.20
N ARG A 174 1.21 27.03 58.22
CA ARG A 174 0.00 26.21 58.06
C ARG A 174 0.33 24.79 57.61
N PRO A 175 -0.21 23.73 58.24
CA PRO A 175 0.08 22.35 57.86
C PRO A 175 -0.69 21.99 56.59
N LYS A 176 0.01 21.91 55.44
CA LYS A 176 -0.58 21.46 54.17
C LYS A 176 -0.62 19.92 54.10
N LYS A 177 -1.85 19.40 54.02
CA LYS A 177 -2.24 18.01 53.73
C LYS A 177 -1.49 17.48 52.49
N ARG A 178 -0.73 16.39 52.66
CA ARG A 178 0.08 15.75 51.61
C ARG A 178 -0.80 15.37 50.41
N GLN A 179 -0.67 16.08 49.30
CA GLN A 179 -1.27 15.69 48.03
C GLN A 179 -0.51 14.49 47.46
N ASN A 180 -1.30 13.50 47.02
CA ASN A 180 -0.85 12.23 46.50
C ASN A 180 0.04 12.46 45.27
N THR A 181 1.31 12.07 45.37
CA THR A 181 2.33 12.32 44.35
C THR A 181 1.92 11.69 43.02
N GLY A 182 1.92 12.49 41.96
CA GLY A 182 1.61 12.07 40.59
C GLY A 182 2.45 10.88 40.12
N LYS A 183 1.92 10.15 39.14
CA LYS A 183 2.50 8.93 38.58
C LYS A 183 3.99 9.13 38.23
N ASN A 184 4.85 8.29 38.80
CA ASN A 184 6.31 8.33 38.67
C ASN A 184 6.77 8.39 37.20
N THR A 185 7.30 9.54 36.78
CA THR A 185 7.78 9.84 35.42
C THR A 185 8.84 8.83 34.94
N LYS A 186 9.68 8.30 35.86
CA LYS A 186 10.67 7.25 35.55
C LYS A 186 10.01 5.94 35.11
N ARG A 187 8.78 5.67 35.55
CA ARG A 187 8.02 4.47 35.16
C ARG A 187 7.36 4.66 33.79
N ILE A 188 6.90 5.87 33.48
CA ILE A 188 6.33 6.22 32.16
C ILE A 188 7.40 6.09 31.07
N SER A 189 8.60 6.64 31.30
CA SER A 189 9.70 6.55 30.32
C SER A 189 10.21 5.13 30.14
N LYS A 190 10.29 4.32 31.21
CA LYS A 190 10.64 2.90 31.12
C LYS A 190 9.58 2.09 30.36
N ASN A 191 8.30 2.37 30.56
CA ASN A 191 7.22 1.72 29.82
C ASN A 191 7.22 2.10 28.33
N ALA A 192 7.57 3.35 27.99
CA ALA A 192 7.70 3.77 26.60
C ALA A 192 8.90 3.10 25.90
N ARG A 193 10.02 2.92 26.62
CA ARG A 193 11.25 2.35 26.06
C ARG A 193 11.25 0.81 26.00
N TYR A 194 10.56 0.14 26.91
CA TYR A 194 10.61 -1.32 27.06
C TYR A 194 9.22 -2.00 27.01
N GLY A 195 8.13 -1.25 26.78
CA GLY A 195 6.76 -1.74 26.94
C GLY A 195 6.36 -1.87 28.43
N PHE A 196 5.09 -2.17 28.72
CA PHE A 196 4.56 -2.27 30.10
C PHE A 196 5.08 -3.49 30.91
N GLY A 197 6.13 -4.17 30.44
CA GLY A 197 6.58 -5.47 30.96
C GLY A 197 8.09 -5.54 31.19
N GLY A 198 8.51 -5.38 32.45
CA GLY A 198 9.83 -5.84 32.90
C GLY A 198 10.02 -7.36 32.74
N LYS A 199 11.26 -7.84 32.90
CA LYS A 199 11.75 -9.25 32.81
C LYS A 199 10.78 -10.22 32.10
N LYS A 200 11.06 -10.49 30.81
CA LYS A 200 10.29 -11.38 29.90
C LYS A 200 10.11 -12.84 30.36
N ARG A 201 10.64 -13.24 31.52
CA ARG A 201 10.55 -14.62 32.06
C ARG A 201 9.19 -14.96 32.66
N HIS A 202 8.30 -13.99 32.81
CA HIS A 202 6.96 -14.16 33.40
C HIS A 202 5.85 -13.52 32.54
N SER A 203 6.04 -13.42 31.23
CA SER A 203 5.09 -12.79 30.30
C SER A 203 3.69 -13.44 30.29
N LYS A 204 3.56 -14.66 30.81
CA LYS A 204 2.31 -15.43 30.89
C LYS A 204 1.74 -15.56 32.31
N SER A 205 2.30 -14.88 33.31
CA SER A 205 1.73 -14.88 34.67
C SER A 205 0.86 -13.65 34.90
N ASN A 206 -0.24 -13.85 35.60
CA ASN A 206 -1.15 -12.79 36.00
C ASN A 206 -0.42 -11.75 36.88
N THR A 207 -0.63 -10.47 36.61
CA THR A 207 -0.18 -9.39 37.49
C THR A 207 -1.17 -9.24 38.64
N ALA A 208 -0.74 -8.71 39.79
CA ALA A 208 -1.62 -8.47 40.93
C ALA A 208 -2.87 -7.64 40.57
N THR A 209 -2.75 -6.77 39.55
CA THR A 209 -3.88 -6.00 39.00
C THR A 209 -4.79 -6.86 38.12
N SER A 210 -4.26 -7.79 37.32
CA SER A 210 -5.07 -8.67 36.47
C SER A 210 -5.74 -9.80 37.26
N SER A 211 -5.19 -10.22 38.40
CA SER A 211 -5.84 -11.18 39.30
C SER A 211 -6.93 -10.55 40.18
N ALA A 212 -6.93 -9.21 40.34
CA ALA A 212 -7.95 -8.48 41.09
C ALA A 212 -9.07 -7.89 40.21
N ASP A 213 -8.92 -7.94 38.88
CA ASP A 213 -9.87 -7.35 37.95
C ASP A 213 -11.04 -8.32 37.64
N ILE A 214 -12.14 -8.12 38.37
CA ILE A 214 -13.42 -8.81 38.20
C ILE A 214 -14.40 -8.02 37.31
N SER A 215 -13.97 -6.91 36.69
CA SER A 215 -14.86 -6.05 35.90
C SER A 215 -15.41 -6.71 34.64
N GLN A 216 -14.73 -7.75 34.12
CA GLN A 216 -15.22 -8.57 33.00
C GLN A 216 -16.22 -9.67 33.41
N PHE A 217 -16.45 -9.89 34.71
CA PHE A 217 -17.39 -10.91 35.18
C PHE A 217 -18.81 -10.34 35.30
N ASP A 218 -19.54 -10.33 34.18
CA ASP A 218 -20.96 -9.95 34.18
C ASP A 218 -21.85 -11.12 34.64
N SER A 219 -22.31 -11.03 35.89
CA SER A 219 -23.22 -12.00 36.50
C SER A 219 -24.60 -12.10 35.82
N LYS A 220 -25.00 -11.11 35.00
CA LYS A 220 -26.27 -11.14 34.25
C LYS A 220 -26.18 -11.97 32.97
N LYS A 221 -24.99 -12.12 32.37
CA LYS A 221 -24.81 -12.88 31.11
C LYS A 221 -24.55 -14.37 31.33
N SER A 222 -24.20 -14.78 32.55
CA SER A 222 -23.89 -16.17 32.92
C SER A 222 -25.07 -16.97 33.50
N LYS A 223 -26.27 -16.38 33.60
CA LYS A 223 -27.52 -17.10 33.89
C LYS A 223 -28.42 -17.14 32.66
N GLY A 224 -28.46 -18.29 31.99
CA GLY A 224 -29.64 -18.75 31.25
C GLY A 224 -29.68 -18.41 29.76
N PHE A 225 -29.09 -19.30 28.96
CA PHE A 225 -29.64 -19.59 27.64
C PHE A 225 -31.06 -20.15 27.81
N GLY A 226 -32.06 -19.42 27.28
CA GLY A 226 -33.32 -20.01 26.85
C GLY A 226 -34.58 -19.37 27.41
N ARG A 227 -35.14 -18.39 26.69
CA ARG A 227 -36.59 -18.24 26.49
C ARG A 227 -36.90 -17.59 25.14
N ARG A 228 -37.02 -18.41 24.10
CA ARG A 228 -37.97 -18.20 23.00
C ARG A 228 -38.67 -19.52 22.72
N ALA A 229 -39.99 -19.45 22.68
CA ALA A 229 -40.91 -20.56 22.55
C ALA A 229 -40.89 -21.15 21.13
N SER A 230 -41.05 -22.48 21.03
CA SER A 230 -42.08 -23.14 20.20
C SER A 230 -41.80 -24.65 20.11
N THR A 231 -42.85 -25.41 20.43
CA THR A 231 -43.29 -26.65 19.78
C THR A 231 -42.38 -27.89 19.78
N ALA A 232 -43.05 -29.05 19.84
CA ALA A 232 -42.55 -30.41 19.62
C ALA A 232 -42.00 -31.18 20.84
N ASN A 233 -42.96 -31.74 21.56
CA ASN A 233 -42.99 -33.12 22.06
C ASN A 233 -41.85 -34.03 21.54
N GLN A 234 -40.84 -34.33 22.37
CA GLN A 234 -40.20 -35.66 22.41
C GLN A 234 -39.61 -35.95 23.80
N LYS A 235 -40.20 -36.96 24.44
CA LYS A 235 -39.72 -37.67 25.62
C LYS A 235 -38.36 -38.30 25.30
N ARG A 236 -37.26 -37.81 25.91
CA ARG A 236 -35.95 -38.48 25.84
C ARG A 236 -35.37 -38.80 27.22
N LYS A 237 -35.00 -40.07 27.33
CA LYS A 237 -34.50 -40.86 28.46
C LYS A 237 -33.39 -40.16 29.24
N SER A 238 -33.55 -40.02 30.55
CA SER A 238 -32.57 -39.40 31.45
C SER A 238 -31.35 -40.29 31.64
N THR A 239 -30.26 -40.00 30.94
CA THR A 239 -28.94 -40.55 31.29
C THR A 239 -28.34 -39.74 32.44
N LYS A 240 -27.96 -40.45 33.51
CA LYS A 240 -27.51 -39.88 34.79
C LYS A 240 -26.22 -39.05 34.58
N LYS A 241 -26.35 -37.71 34.51
CA LYS A 241 -25.19 -36.82 34.34
C LYS A 241 -24.25 -36.93 35.55
N ARG A 242 -22.96 -37.19 35.27
CA ARG A 242 -21.89 -37.24 36.27
C ARG A 242 -21.85 -35.92 37.07
N PRO A 243 -21.80 -35.95 38.41
CA PRO A 243 -21.74 -34.73 39.22
C PRO A 243 -20.46 -33.95 38.93
N GLY A 244 -20.56 -32.62 38.95
CA GLY A 244 -19.44 -31.70 38.67
C GLY A 244 -18.31 -31.81 39.69
N LYS A 245 -17.14 -31.24 39.35
CA LYS A 245 -15.87 -31.37 40.09
C LYS A 245 -15.98 -30.97 41.57
N ALA A 246 -16.80 -29.97 41.90
CA ALA A 246 -17.07 -29.54 43.28
C ALA A 246 -17.86 -30.60 44.09
N ARG A 247 -18.93 -31.17 43.51
CA ARG A 247 -19.73 -32.24 44.16
C ARG A 247 -18.95 -33.54 44.31
N ARG A 248 -17.99 -33.84 43.41
CA ARG A 248 -17.09 -35.00 43.58
C ARG A 248 -16.11 -34.83 44.73
N LYS A 249 -15.65 -33.59 45.01
CA LYS A 249 -14.79 -33.31 46.16
C LYS A 249 -15.56 -33.39 47.48
N SER A 250 -16.80 -32.90 47.55
CA SER A 250 -17.59 -32.95 48.78
C SER A 250 -17.98 -34.38 49.19
N THR A 251 -18.21 -35.27 48.23
CA THR A 251 -18.45 -36.70 48.52
C THR A 251 -17.20 -37.45 48.93
N ARG A 252 -16.00 -36.93 48.63
CA ARG A 252 -14.73 -37.58 48.98
C ARG A 252 -14.39 -37.45 50.48
N ASN A 253 -14.92 -36.42 51.14
CA ASN A 253 -14.76 -36.20 52.58
C ASN A 253 -15.97 -36.67 53.40
N LYS A 254 -16.83 -37.51 52.82
CA LYS A 254 -17.96 -38.12 53.53
C LYS A 254 -17.75 -39.64 53.61
N LYS A 255 -16.80 -40.02 54.45
CA LYS A 255 -16.71 -41.30 55.14
C LYS A 255 -16.16 -41.00 56.53
#